data_AF-A0A1N7KGW0-F1
#
_entry.id   AF-A0A1N7KGW0-F1
#
_cell.length_a   1.000
_cell.length_b   1.000
_cell.length_c   1.000
_cell.angle_alpha   90.00
_cell.angle_beta   90.00
_cell.angle_gamma   90.00
#
_symmetry.space_group_name_H-M   'P 1'
#
loop_
_entity.id
_entity.type
_entity.pdbx_description
1 polymer ?
#
loop_
_entity_poly.entity_id
_entity_poly.type
_entity_poly.pdbx_seq_one_letter_code
_entity_poly.pdbx_strand_id
1 'polypeptide(L)'
;MDDTFKIEGFDQEINDLKLNKSPEINKKSEDNEIVKISLNMYKDDWEALFRFRTHMITKKKTDYSQSQAFIYGLKLLKEKYKIKRDMPKVKLSTGPRGGTDKRPKKNSSIDLPSDSVKMINDFLYYRIMEEGLIKYSRLDMISEMVELIKKNNKEIVWK
;
A
#
# COMPACT_ATOMS: atom_id res chain seq x y z
N MET A 1 39.46 -8.30 -9.20
CA MET A 1 38.41 -9.13 -9.80
C MET A 1 37.14 -8.75 -9.09
N ASP A 2 36.41 -7.78 -9.64
CA ASP A 2 35.15 -7.28 -9.08
C ASP A 2 34.01 -7.75 -9.99
N ASP A 3 33.34 -8.82 -9.58
CA ASP A 3 32.09 -9.28 -10.18
C ASP A 3 30.97 -8.33 -9.75
N THR A 4 30.77 -7.29 -10.56
CA THR A 4 29.60 -6.41 -10.44
C THR A 4 28.43 -7.10 -11.12
N PHE A 5 27.49 -7.62 -10.32
CA PHE A 5 26.18 -8.06 -10.80
C PHE A 5 25.45 -6.87 -11.44
N LYS A 6 25.42 -6.82 -12.77
CA LYS A 6 24.56 -5.92 -13.54
C LYS A 6 23.16 -6.54 -13.60
N ILE A 7 22.18 -5.88 -13.01
CA ILE A 7 20.76 -6.18 -13.24
C ILE A 7 20.36 -5.38 -14.49
N GLU A 8 20.50 -6.01 -15.66
CA GLU A 8 19.95 -5.46 -16.90
C GLU A 8 18.41 -5.49 -16.82
N GLY A 9 17.78 -4.32 -17.00
CA GLY A 9 16.33 -4.20 -17.14
C GLY A 9 15.65 -3.14 -16.27
N PHE A 10 16.33 -2.55 -15.28
CA PHE A 10 15.71 -1.52 -14.41
C PHE A 10 16.01 -0.08 -14.85
N ASP A 11 17.15 0.16 -15.51
CA ASP A 11 17.60 1.51 -15.87
C ASP A 11 17.04 2.02 -17.21
N GLN A 12 16.48 1.14 -18.05
CA GLN A 12 15.89 1.56 -19.32
C GLN A 12 14.49 2.18 -19.15
N GLU A 13 13.72 1.78 -18.13
CA GLU A 13 12.35 2.27 -17.93
C GLU A 13 12.29 3.73 -17.46
N ILE A 14 13.36 4.26 -16.86
CA ILE A 14 13.41 5.64 -16.38
C ILE A 14 13.90 6.62 -17.46
N ASN A 15 14.69 6.15 -18.44
CA ASN A 15 15.26 7.03 -19.47
C ASN A 15 14.31 7.31 -20.65
N ASP A 16 13.34 6.44 -20.93
CA ASP A 16 12.34 6.65 -21.99
C ASP A 16 11.28 7.72 -21.63
N LEU A 17 11.27 8.24 -20.40
CA LEU A 17 10.35 9.31 -19.97
C LEU A 17 10.71 10.71 -20.48
N LYS A 18 11.84 10.91 -21.19
CA LYS A 18 12.30 12.25 -21.58
C LYS A 18 12.34 12.59 -23.07
N LEU A 19 11.98 11.68 -23.99
CA LEU A 19 11.90 12.04 -25.40
C LEU A 19 10.72 11.35 -26.10
N ASN A 20 9.62 12.09 -26.29
CA ASN A 20 9.15 12.47 -27.63
C ASN A 20 7.71 13.03 -27.58
N LYS A 21 7.57 14.27 -28.05
CA LYS A 21 6.29 14.87 -28.46
C LYS A 21 5.91 14.32 -29.83
N SER A 22 4.79 13.60 -29.93
CA SER A 22 3.75 13.76 -30.97
C SER A 22 2.60 12.76 -30.76
N PRO A 23 1.38 13.05 -31.28
CA PRO A 23 0.14 12.65 -30.64
C PRO A 23 -0.53 11.47 -31.33
N GLU A 24 -0.53 10.28 -30.71
CA GLU A 24 -1.41 9.19 -31.13
C GLU A 24 -1.98 8.40 -29.93
N ILE A 25 -3.31 8.50 -29.80
CA ILE A 25 -4.24 7.51 -29.26
C ILE A 25 -4.12 7.21 -27.75
N ASN A 26 -4.83 8.05 -26.99
CA ASN A 26 -5.20 7.89 -25.58
C ASN A 26 -5.89 6.53 -25.31
N LYS A 27 -5.13 5.54 -24.82
CA LYS A 27 -5.65 4.39 -24.04
C LYS A 27 -4.60 3.66 -23.20
N LYS A 28 -3.50 4.32 -22.86
CA LYS A 28 -2.52 3.86 -21.86
C LYS A 28 -2.15 5.04 -20.97
N SER A 29 -2.63 5.05 -19.71
CA SER A 29 -1.98 5.68 -18.54
C SER A 29 -2.89 5.94 -17.33
N GLU A 30 -4.14 5.48 -17.27
CA GLU A 30 -4.93 5.66 -16.02
C GLU A 30 -4.34 4.88 -14.82
N ASP A 31 -3.67 3.75 -15.06
CA ASP A 31 -3.17 2.87 -13.98
C ASP A 31 -1.92 3.37 -13.24
N ASN A 32 -1.27 4.43 -13.75
CA ASN A 32 -0.07 5.04 -13.15
C ASN A 32 -0.30 6.45 -12.61
N GLU A 33 -1.54 6.95 -12.65
CA GLU A 33 -1.85 8.25 -12.05
C GLU A 33 -1.59 8.21 -10.53
N ILE A 34 -0.84 9.19 -10.03
CA ILE A 34 -0.56 9.32 -8.60
C ILE A 34 -1.74 10.02 -7.94
N VAL A 35 -2.41 9.31 -7.04
CA VAL A 35 -3.57 9.78 -6.29
C VAL A 35 -3.19 9.99 -4.82
N LYS A 36 -3.42 11.20 -4.32
CA LYS A 36 -3.28 11.51 -2.91
C LYS A 36 -4.44 10.92 -2.13
N ILE A 37 -4.16 10.03 -1.17
CA ILE A 37 -5.19 9.43 -0.32
C ILE A 37 -5.02 9.87 1.14
N SER A 38 -6.15 10.13 1.80
CA SER A 38 -6.17 10.31 3.25
C SER A 38 -6.06 8.95 3.93
N LEU A 39 -5.11 8.84 4.86
CA LEU A 39 -4.80 7.63 5.57
C LEU A 39 -5.01 7.84 7.07
N ASN A 40 -6.17 7.41 7.54
CA ASN A 40 -6.51 7.34 8.96
C ASN A 40 -6.15 5.94 9.47
N MET A 41 -5.34 5.86 10.51
CA MET A 41 -4.87 4.59 11.10
C MET A 41 -4.75 4.70 12.62
N TYR A 42 -4.65 3.55 13.30
CA TYR A 42 -4.28 3.55 14.71
C TYR A 42 -2.84 4.04 14.87
N LYS A 43 -2.57 4.73 15.98
CA LYS A 43 -1.25 5.32 16.25
C LYS A 43 -0.15 4.25 16.25
N ASP A 44 -0.40 3.10 16.84
CA ASP A 44 0.57 2.00 16.92
C ASP A 44 0.88 1.40 15.53
N ASP A 45 -0.12 1.35 14.65
CA ASP A 45 0.07 0.93 13.26
C ASP A 45 0.89 1.95 12.47
N TRP A 46 0.66 3.24 12.74
CA TRP A 46 1.46 4.32 12.17
C TRP A 46 2.92 4.23 12.60
N GLU A 47 3.17 4.03 13.89
CA GLU A 47 4.52 3.88 14.44
C GLU A 47 5.23 2.65 13.88
N ALA A 48 4.50 1.54 13.72
CA ALA A 48 5.05 0.35 13.08
C ALA A 48 5.41 0.61 11.61
N LEU A 49 4.54 1.21 10.81
CA LEU A 49 4.87 1.57 9.42
C LEU A 49 6.08 2.51 9.35
N PHE A 50 6.14 3.49 10.26
CA PHE A 50 7.26 4.40 10.34
C PHE A 50 8.57 3.68 10.70
N ARG A 51 8.55 2.77 11.68
CA ARG A 51 9.70 1.93 12.04
C ARG A 51 10.16 1.05 10.89
N PHE A 52 9.22 0.43 10.16
CA PHE A 52 9.53 -0.33 8.96
C PHE A 52 10.23 0.54 7.91
N ARG A 53 9.65 1.71 7.63
CA ARG A 53 10.24 2.67 6.70
C ARG A 53 11.67 3.05 7.11
N THR A 54 11.88 3.42 8.37
CA THR A 54 13.21 3.78 8.88
C THR A 54 14.20 2.62 8.74
N HIS A 55 13.81 1.40 9.09
CA HIS A 55 14.65 0.22 8.90
C HIS A 55 15.04 0.03 7.43
N MET A 56 14.10 0.21 6.50
CA MET A 56 14.37 0.09 5.07
C MET A 56 15.35 1.15 4.57
N ILE A 57 15.24 2.40 5.04
CA ILE A 57 16.20 3.47 4.73
C ILE A 57 17.59 3.08 5.24
N THR A 58 17.71 2.62 6.50
CA THR A 58 19.00 2.25 7.09
C THR A 58 19.63 1.04 6.39
N LYS A 59 18.83 0.01 6.05
CA LYS A 59 19.31 -1.24 5.45
C LYS A 59 19.68 -1.08 3.97
N LYS A 60 18.85 -0.37 3.20
CA LYS A 60 19.04 -0.23 1.74
C LYS A 60 19.87 0.99 1.34
N LYS A 61 20.17 1.92 2.27
CA LYS A 61 20.83 3.20 2.00
C LYS A 61 20.17 3.99 0.86
N THR A 62 18.85 3.84 0.70
CA THR A 62 18.05 4.53 -0.31
C THR A 62 16.85 5.20 0.33
N ASP A 63 16.35 6.24 -0.34
CA ASP A 63 15.13 6.90 0.08
C ASP A 63 13.95 5.93 -0.03
N TYR A 64 13.41 5.56 1.13
CA TYR A 64 12.22 4.74 1.25
C TYR A 64 11.07 5.56 1.81
N SER A 65 10.01 5.75 1.01
CA SER A 65 8.90 6.62 1.36
C SER A 65 7.82 5.89 2.18
N GLN A 66 6.96 6.66 2.86
CA GLN A 66 5.80 6.09 3.55
C GLN A 66 4.84 5.39 2.57
N SER A 67 4.70 5.92 1.35
CA SER A 67 3.92 5.30 0.27
C SER A 67 4.49 3.94 -0.12
N GLN A 68 5.81 3.81 -0.26
CA GLN A 68 6.45 2.52 -0.58
C GLN A 68 6.26 1.49 0.54
N ALA A 69 6.36 1.92 1.80
CA ALA A 69 6.04 1.06 2.95
C ALA A 69 4.60 0.54 2.90
N PHE A 70 3.66 1.42 2.54
CA PHE A 70 2.26 1.07 2.38
C PHE A 70 2.02 0.09 1.22
N ILE A 71 2.59 0.37 0.04
CA ILE A 71 2.51 -0.49 -1.15
C ILE A 71 3.08 -1.88 -0.86
N TYR A 72 4.20 -1.96 -0.14
CA TYR A 72 4.77 -3.24 0.29
C TYR A 72 3.77 -4.02 1.15
N GLY A 73 3.12 -3.37 2.10
CA GLY A 73 2.06 -3.98 2.88
C GLY A 73 0.88 -4.48 2.03
N LEU A 74 0.40 -3.68 1.07
CA LEU A 74 -0.65 -4.11 0.15
C LEU A 74 -0.24 -5.34 -0.67
N LYS A 75 1.02 -5.43 -1.08
CA LYS A 75 1.55 -6.60 -1.77
C LYS A 75 1.47 -7.86 -0.89
N LEU A 76 1.81 -7.76 0.39
CA LEU A 76 1.68 -8.88 1.34
C LEU A 76 0.22 -9.34 1.51
N LEU A 77 -0.74 -8.40 1.55
CA LEU A 77 -2.16 -8.74 1.56
C LEU A 77 -2.57 -9.48 0.29
N LYS A 78 -2.14 -9.00 -0.88
CA LYS A 78 -2.43 -9.63 -2.17
C LYS A 78 -1.89 -11.05 -2.24
N GLU A 79 -0.66 -11.28 -1.78
CA GLU A 79 -0.02 -12.60 -1.76
C GLU A 79 -0.75 -13.57 -0.82
N LYS A 80 -1.17 -13.10 0.37
CA LYS A 80 -1.87 -13.93 1.36
C LYS A 80 -3.27 -14.34 0.89
N TYR A 81 -4.03 -13.43 0.28
CA TYR A 81 -5.46 -13.62 0.01
C TYR A 81 -5.82 -13.92 -1.44
N LYS A 82 -4.88 -13.82 -2.40
CA LYS A 82 -5.12 -14.07 -3.84
C LYS A 82 -6.34 -13.30 -4.37
N ILE A 83 -6.39 -12.01 -4.05
CA ILE A 83 -7.53 -11.12 -4.30
C ILE A 83 -7.75 -10.95 -5.81
N LYS A 84 -9.00 -11.14 -6.26
CA LYS A 84 -9.41 -10.85 -7.64
C LYS A 84 -9.49 -9.33 -7.87
N ARG A 85 -9.09 -8.88 -9.07
CA ARG A 85 -9.00 -7.46 -9.44
C ARG A 85 -10.30 -6.90 -10.00
N ASP A 86 -10.37 -5.57 -10.04
CA ASP A 86 -11.42 -4.78 -10.70
C ASP A 86 -12.82 -5.02 -10.12
N MET A 87 -12.89 -5.07 -8.79
CA MET A 87 -14.13 -5.30 -8.08
C MET A 87 -15.00 -4.04 -8.01
N PRO A 88 -16.34 -4.21 -7.92
CA PRO A 88 -17.24 -3.09 -7.69
C PRO A 88 -16.84 -2.26 -6.47
N LYS A 89 -17.06 -0.94 -6.54
CA LYS A 89 -16.72 -0.05 -5.45
C LYS A 89 -17.50 -0.40 -4.19
N VAL A 90 -16.78 -0.63 -3.09
CA VAL A 90 -17.41 -0.92 -1.80
C VAL A 90 -18.01 0.37 -1.22
N LYS A 91 -19.32 0.36 -1.00
CA LYS A 91 -19.97 1.36 -0.14
C LYS A 91 -19.78 0.93 1.31
N LEU A 92 -18.78 1.51 1.98
CA LEU A 92 -18.60 1.31 3.41
C LEU A 92 -19.85 1.80 4.15
N SER A 93 -20.37 1.00 5.07
CA SER A 93 -21.54 1.40 5.86
C SER A 93 -21.21 2.64 6.69
N THR A 94 -22.02 3.70 6.53
CA THR A 94 -21.96 4.96 7.28
C THR A 94 -22.69 4.88 8.62
N GLY A 95 -23.06 3.69 9.07
CA GLY A 95 -23.70 3.49 10.38
C GLY A 95 -22.74 3.84 11.52
N PRO A 96 -23.27 4.11 12.74
CA PRO A 96 -22.44 4.39 13.90
C PRO A 96 -21.46 3.24 14.07
N ARG A 97 -20.16 3.50 13.86
CA ARG A 97 -19.13 2.59 14.33
C ARG A 97 -19.38 2.43 15.82
N GLY A 98 -19.73 1.23 16.27
CA GLY A 98 -19.88 0.93 17.69
C GLY A 98 -18.69 1.57 18.42
N GLY A 99 -18.98 2.55 19.27
CA GLY A 99 -18.02 3.53 19.81
C GLY A 99 -17.10 2.95 20.88
N THR A 100 -16.60 1.74 20.68
CA THR A 100 -15.82 1.00 21.67
C THR A 100 -14.32 1.07 21.42
N ASP A 101 -13.86 1.34 20.19
CA ASP A 101 -12.42 1.42 19.90
C ASP A 101 -11.86 2.80 20.24
N LYS A 102 -11.37 2.93 21.47
CA LYS A 102 -10.75 4.14 22.04
C LYS A 102 -9.27 4.29 21.65
N ARG A 103 -8.72 3.40 20.81
CA ARG A 103 -7.32 3.51 20.40
C ARG A 103 -7.03 4.85 19.74
N PRO A 104 -5.92 5.53 20.09
CA PRO A 104 -5.57 6.80 19.49
C PRO A 104 -5.36 6.62 17.98
N LYS A 105 -5.86 7.58 17.20
CA LYS A 105 -5.79 7.56 15.74
C LYS A 105 -4.88 8.67 15.24
N LYS A 106 -4.23 8.41 14.11
CA LYS A 106 -3.40 9.36 13.40
C LYS A 106 -3.90 9.49 11.98
N ASN A 107 -4.19 10.73 11.59
CA ASN A 107 -4.52 11.08 10.22
C ASN A 107 -3.25 11.54 9.51
N SER A 108 -3.01 10.98 8.34
CA SER A 108 -1.93 11.36 7.43
C SER A 108 -2.43 11.36 5.99
N SER A 109 -1.56 11.70 5.05
CA SER A 109 -1.83 11.50 3.63
C SER A 109 -0.60 10.88 2.98
N ILE A 110 -0.84 10.03 1.99
CA ILE A 110 0.20 9.41 1.16
C ILE A 110 -0.22 9.47 -0.30
N ASP A 111 0.77 9.51 -1.17
CA ASP A 111 0.57 9.50 -2.62
C ASP A 111 0.74 8.07 -3.13
N LEU A 112 -0.28 7.51 -3.76
CA LEU A 112 -0.30 6.13 -4.25
C LEU A 112 -0.63 6.08 -5.75
N PRO A 113 -0.04 5.15 -6.52
CA PRO A 113 -0.54 4.84 -7.85
C PRO A 113 -2.01 4.40 -7.80
N SER A 114 -2.78 4.77 -8.82
CA SER A 114 -4.20 4.43 -8.93
C SER A 114 -4.45 2.92 -8.83
N ASP A 115 -3.56 2.07 -9.38
CA ASP A 115 -3.63 0.60 -9.25
C ASP A 115 -3.59 0.13 -7.78
N SER A 116 -2.79 0.79 -6.94
CA SER A 116 -2.74 0.51 -5.49
C SER A 116 -4.02 0.95 -4.80
N VAL A 117 -4.64 2.06 -5.24
CA VAL A 117 -5.95 2.50 -4.72
C VAL A 117 -7.06 1.52 -5.14
N LYS A 118 -7.03 1.01 -6.37
CA LYS A 118 -7.93 -0.06 -6.84
C LYS A 118 -7.75 -1.33 -5.98
N MET A 119 -6.51 -1.70 -5.64
CA MET A 119 -6.23 -2.81 -4.73
C MET A 119 -6.85 -2.67 -3.35
N ILE A 120 -6.81 -1.48 -2.76
CA ILE A 120 -7.49 -1.22 -1.50
C ILE A 120 -8.99 -1.50 -1.63
N ASN A 121 -9.63 -1.07 -2.73
CA ASN A 121 -11.05 -1.35 -2.97
C ASN A 121 -11.31 -2.84 -3.14
N ASP A 122 -10.53 -3.53 -3.97
CA ASP A 122 -10.67 -4.96 -4.24
C ASP A 122 -10.55 -5.79 -2.96
N PHE A 123 -9.59 -5.45 -2.10
CA PHE A 123 -9.42 -6.13 -0.83
C PHE A 123 -10.59 -5.91 0.11
N LEU A 124 -11.07 -4.66 0.24
CA LEU A 124 -12.25 -4.38 1.05
C LEU A 124 -13.47 -5.13 0.52
N TYR A 125 -13.61 -5.24 -0.81
CA TYR A 125 -14.70 -5.96 -1.44
C TYR A 125 -14.65 -7.44 -1.07
N TYR A 126 -13.47 -8.05 -1.21
CA TYR A 126 -13.24 -9.44 -0.82
C TYR A 126 -13.65 -9.70 0.64
N ARG A 127 -13.17 -8.89 1.57
CA ARG A 127 -13.46 -9.08 3.02
C ARG A 127 -14.94 -8.90 3.34
N ILE A 128 -15.62 -7.94 2.72
CA ILE A 128 -17.01 -7.60 3.06
C ILE A 128 -18.00 -8.51 2.32
N MET A 129 -17.81 -8.72 1.02
CA MET A 129 -18.78 -9.35 0.13
C MET A 129 -18.52 -10.85 -0.05
N GLU A 130 -17.25 -11.27 -0.12
CA GLU A 130 -16.92 -12.69 -0.28
C GLU A 130 -16.80 -13.40 1.09
N GLU A 131 -16.14 -12.78 2.07
CA GLU A 131 -16.01 -13.36 3.42
C GLU A 131 -17.14 -12.96 4.40
N GLY A 132 -18.04 -12.05 3.99
CA GLY A 132 -19.18 -11.65 4.82
C GLY A 132 -18.83 -10.80 6.05
N LEU A 133 -17.65 -10.17 6.10
CA LEU A 133 -17.23 -9.32 7.22
C LEU A 133 -17.80 -7.90 7.08
N ILE A 134 -19.10 -7.74 7.32
CA ILE A 134 -19.88 -6.51 7.05
C ILE A 134 -19.34 -5.26 7.79
N LYS A 135 -18.62 -5.45 8.90
CA LYS A 135 -18.03 -4.34 9.69
C LYS A 135 -16.56 -4.08 9.37
N TYR A 136 -15.94 -4.85 8.47
CA TYR A 136 -14.54 -4.70 8.11
C TYR A 136 -14.30 -3.34 7.47
N SER A 137 -13.29 -2.64 7.97
CA SER A 137 -13.02 -1.26 7.59
C SER A 137 -11.60 -1.09 7.06
N ARG A 138 -11.34 0.08 6.48
CA ARG A 138 -9.97 0.48 6.10
C ARG A 138 -9.00 0.44 7.29
N LEU A 139 -9.46 0.68 8.52
CA LEU A 139 -8.60 0.59 9.70
C LEU A 139 -8.18 -0.86 9.95
N ASP A 140 -9.10 -1.81 9.83
CA ASP A 140 -8.82 -3.24 10.02
C ASP A 140 -7.87 -3.76 8.94
N MET A 141 -8.07 -3.34 7.69
CA MET A 141 -7.13 -3.62 6.60
C MET A 141 -5.73 -3.12 6.91
N ILE A 142 -5.59 -1.88 7.40
CA ILE A 142 -4.28 -1.30 7.71
C ILE A 142 -3.62 -2.06 8.86
N SER A 143 -4.36 -2.38 9.94
CA SER A 143 -3.81 -3.18 11.04
C SER A 143 -3.34 -4.54 10.55
N GLU A 144 -4.13 -5.22 9.73
CA GLU A 144 -3.76 -6.52 9.17
C GLU A 144 -2.53 -6.44 8.26
N MET A 145 -2.49 -5.42 7.40
CA MET A 145 -1.33 -5.11 6.57
C MET A 145 -0.06 -4.93 7.40
N VAL A 146 -0.15 -4.15 8.49
CA VAL A 146 0.96 -3.89 9.40
C VAL A 146 1.40 -5.16 10.13
N GLU A 147 0.46 -6.00 10.56
CA GLU A 147 0.81 -7.29 11.16
C GLU A 147 1.59 -8.20 10.20
N LEU A 148 1.26 -8.20 8.91
CA LEU A 148 2.02 -8.96 7.91
C LEU A 148 3.42 -8.39 7.73
N ILE A 149 3.57 -7.06 7.71
CA ILE A 149 4.89 -6.41 7.68
C ILE A 149 5.71 -6.85 8.89
N LYS A 150 5.13 -6.83 10.10
CA LYS A 150 5.80 -7.28 11.34
C LYS A 150 6.22 -8.75 11.27
N LYS A 151 5.34 -9.62 10.78
CA LYS A 151 5.60 -11.07 10.64
C LYS A 151 6.71 -11.37 9.64
N ASN A 152 6.78 -10.61 8.54
CA ASN A 152 7.78 -10.80 7.49
C ASN A 152 9.12 -10.13 7.78
N ASN A 153 9.19 -9.20 8.75
CA ASN A 153 10.39 -8.44 9.09
C ASN A 153 10.69 -8.60 10.59
N LYS A 154 11.08 -9.82 10.97
CA LYS A 154 11.36 -10.19 12.38
C LYS A 154 12.65 -9.56 12.91
N GLU A 155 13.51 -9.06 12.04
CA GLU A 155 14.73 -8.36 12.40
C GLU A 155 14.49 -6.96 12.99
N ILE A 156 13.28 -6.42 12.84
CA ILE A 156 12.91 -5.09 13.34
C ILE A 156 12.45 -5.18 14.79
N VAL A 157 12.97 -4.30 15.64
CA VAL A 157 12.49 -4.16 17.02
C VAL A 157 11.19 -3.34 17.04
N TRP A 158 10.08 -4.03 17.31
CA TRP A 158 8.73 -3.46 17.29
C TRP A 158 8.26 -2.86 18.63
N LYS A 159 9.09 -2.95 19.68
CA LYS A 159 8.81 -2.43 21.03
C LYS A 159 9.12 -0.94 21.15
#